data_AF-A0A4R1Z707-F1
#
_entry.id   AF-A0A4R1Z707-F1
#
_cell.length_a   1.000
_cell.length_b   1.000
_cell.length_c   1.000
_cell.angle_alpha   90.00
_cell.angle_beta   90.00
_cell.angle_gamma   90.00
#
_symmetry.space_group_name_H-M   'P 1'
#
loop_
_entity.id
_entity.type
_entity.pdbx_description
1 polymer ?
#
loop_
_entity_poly.entity_id
_entity_poly.type
_entity_poly.pdbx_seq_one_letter_code
_entity_poly.pdbx_strand_id
1 'polypeptide(L)'
;MRPNAIDPKAGTHFTGKIFVVPHALDRAVEHFGVERSAAPMFVMDMLRKASLIDPCVIGEDGNPGRLFAYKRTAFVVDLTENTVITIYPQETAAKHVIEGVGKVLARALKVAQRTEARELKRLAIRRAELNVKRAELELRLVCTKSTTVIRKVNEDLASIDVELAAIANEEFEVKREKSTLAKGICAFI
;
A
#
# COMPACT_ATOMS: atom_id res chain seq x y z
N MET A 1 0.43 8.88 6.09
CA MET A 1 0.22 8.69 4.63
C MET A 1 1.57 8.89 3.93
N ARG A 2 2.15 7.84 3.34
CA ARG A 2 3.35 8.00 2.49
C ARG A 2 2.89 8.34 1.06
N PRO A 3 3.53 9.27 0.36
CA PRO A 3 3.16 9.60 -1.02
C PRO A 3 3.52 8.43 -1.93
N ASN A 4 2.55 7.94 -2.72
CA ASN A 4 2.80 7.01 -3.80
C ASN A 4 3.67 7.72 -4.84
N ALA A 5 4.96 7.40 -4.86
CA ALA A 5 5.91 7.91 -5.84
C ALA A 5 5.64 7.27 -7.21
N ILE A 6 4.62 7.75 -7.92
CA ILE A 6 4.38 7.47 -9.35
C ILE A 6 5.07 8.52 -10.23
N ASP A 7 5.44 9.68 -9.66
CA ASP A 7 6.25 10.68 -10.36
C ASP A 7 7.03 11.54 -9.33
N PRO A 8 8.37 11.56 -9.31
CA PRO A 8 9.15 12.47 -8.45
C PRO A 8 8.92 13.95 -8.80
N LYS A 9 8.27 14.24 -9.92
CA LYS A 9 7.89 15.58 -10.39
C LYS A 9 6.41 15.91 -10.19
N ALA A 10 5.63 15.06 -9.51
CA ALA A 10 4.23 15.34 -9.20
C ALA A 10 4.10 16.74 -8.55
N GLY A 11 3.36 17.64 -9.19
CA GLY A 11 3.19 19.03 -8.76
C GLY A 11 4.29 20.04 -9.10
N THR A 12 5.34 19.63 -9.81
CA THR A 12 6.35 20.55 -10.37
C THR A 12 6.08 20.95 -11.83
N HIS A 13 5.08 20.32 -12.46
CA HIS A 13 4.72 20.54 -13.87
C HIS A 13 4.08 21.91 -14.14
N PHE A 14 3.60 22.60 -13.09
CA PHE A 14 2.91 23.89 -13.21
C PHE A 14 3.58 24.93 -12.30
N THR A 15 4.40 25.81 -12.89
CA THR A 15 5.07 26.92 -12.19
C THR A 15 4.36 28.27 -12.35
N GLY A 16 3.25 28.31 -13.10
CA GLY A 16 2.51 29.53 -13.45
C GLY A 16 1.03 29.50 -13.08
N LYS A 17 0.28 30.45 -13.64
CA LYS A 17 -1.19 30.48 -13.54
C LYS A 17 -1.76 29.30 -14.33
N ILE A 18 -2.68 28.58 -13.69
CA ILE A 18 -3.48 27.52 -14.31
C ILE A 18 -4.81 28.17 -14.68
N PHE A 19 -5.29 27.90 -15.90
CA PHE A 19 -6.60 28.32 -16.35
C PHE A 19 -7.50 27.09 -16.45
N VAL A 20 -8.80 27.28 -16.25
CA VAL A 20 -9.80 26.20 -16.33
C VAL A 20 -10.93 26.70 -17.21
N VAL A 21 -11.22 25.96 -18.28
CA VAL A 21 -12.27 26.30 -19.24
C VAL A 21 -13.64 26.11 -18.56
N PRO A 22 -14.67 26.93 -18.88
CA PRO A 22 -16.01 26.78 -18.31
C PRO A 22 -16.57 25.35 -18.39
N HIS A 23 -16.31 24.65 -19.49
CA HIS A 23 -16.70 23.25 -19.66
C HIS A 23 -16.12 22.33 -18.57
N ALA A 24 -14.83 22.48 -18.25
CA ALA A 24 -14.19 21.70 -17.18
C ALA A 24 -14.79 22.02 -15.80
N LEU A 25 -15.24 23.27 -15.57
CA LEU A 25 -15.95 23.64 -14.33
C LEU A 25 -17.31 22.95 -14.24
N ASP A 26 -18.06 22.92 -15.34
CA ASP A 26 -19.36 22.25 -15.38
C ASP A 26 -19.20 20.74 -15.09
N ARG A 27 -18.19 20.10 -15.67
CA ARG A 27 -17.82 18.70 -15.36
C ARG A 27 -17.42 18.49 -13.91
N ALA A 28 -16.71 19.45 -13.32
CA ALA A 28 -16.33 19.37 -11.91
C ALA A 28 -17.55 19.41 -10.98
N VAL A 29 -18.52 20.28 -11.29
CA VAL A 29 -19.80 20.36 -10.55
C VAL A 29 -20.59 19.06 -10.70
N GLU A 30 -20.72 18.56 -11.93
CA GLU A 30 -21.48 17.34 -12.26
C GLU A 30 -20.91 16.10 -11.55
N HIS A 31 -19.60 15.88 -11.62
CA HIS A 31 -18.99 14.63 -11.16
C HIS A 31 -18.54 14.65 -9.69
N PHE A 32 -18.24 15.83 -9.13
CA PHE A 32 -17.73 15.94 -7.76
C PHE A 32 -18.67 16.67 -6.80
N GLY A 33 -19.81 17.20 -7.30
CA GLY A 33 -20.80 17.89 -6.47
C GLY A 33 -20.28 19.17 -5.82
N VAL A 34 -19.21 19.76 -6.37
CA VAL A 34 -18.61 20.99 -5.86
C VAL A 34 -19.42 22.19 -6.35
N GLU A 35 -19.54 23.23 -5.52
CA GLU A 35 -20.19 24.48 -5.93
C GLU A 35 -19.44 25.13 -7.11
N ARG A 36 -20.16 25.66 -8.11
CA ARG A 36 -19.56 26.26 -9.31
C ARG A 36 -18.57 27.39 -8.99
N SER A 37 -18.79 28.14 -7.91
CA SER A 37 -17.91 29.20 -7.42
C SER A 37 -16.57 28.67 -6.89
N ALA A 38 -16.57 27.48 -6.27
CA ALA A 38 -15.40 26.81 -5.71
C ALA A 38 -14.71 25.84 -6.69
N ALA A 39 -15.40 25.44 -7.75
CA ALA A 39 -14.89 24.51 -8.76
C ALA A 39 -13.52 24.89 -9.36
N PRO A 40 -13.21 26.16 -9.71
CA PRO A 40 -11.91 26.51 -10.27
C PRO A 40 -10.75 26.19 -9.32
N MET A 41 -10.89 26.55 -8.05
CA MET A 41 -9.87 26.31 -7.03
C MET A 41 -9.68 24.82 -6.79
N PHE A 42 -10.79 24.06 -6.72
CA PHE A 42 -10.77 22.61 -6.55
C PHE A 42 -10.01 21.89 -7.67
N VAL A 43 -10.29 22.25 -8.93
CA VAL A 43 -9.64 21.66 -10.11
C VAL A 43 -8.14 21.99 -10.12
N MET A 44 -7.77 23.24 -9.82
CA MET A 44 -6.37 23.66 -9.75
C MET A 44 -5.61 22.90 -8.66
N ASP A 45 -6.21 22.71 -7.48
CA ASP A 45 -5.59 21.99 -6.37
C ASP A 45 -5.38 20.51 -6.67
N MET A 46 -6.32 19.89 -7.40
CA MET A 46 -6.16 18.52 -7.87
C MET A 46 -5.09 18.41 -8.95
N LEU A 47 -5.09 19.33 -9.92
CA LEU A 47 -4.11 19.32 -11.02
C LEU A 47 -2.68 19.52 -10.51
N ARG A 48 -2.48 20.42 -9.52
CA ARG A 48 -1.18 20.60 -8.84
C ARG A 48 -0.69 19.34 -8.13
N LYS A 49 -1.56 18.38 -7.82
CA LYS A 49 -1.18 17.10 -7.20
C LYS A 49 -1.14 15.96 -8.21
N ALA A 50 -1.54 16.23 -9.45
CA ALA A 50 -1.62 15.24 -10.50
C ALA A 50 -0.24 14.89 -11.07
N SER A 51 -0.12 13.65 -11.52
CA SER A 51 1.05 13.15 -12.22
C SER A 51 0.79 13.17 -13.72
N LEU A 52 1.81 13.52 -14.51
CA LEU A 52 1.73 13.42 -15.97
C LEU A 52 1.71 11.93 -16.35
N ILE A 53 0.68 11.51 -17.10
CA ILE A 53 0.54 10.13 -17.58
C ILE A 53 1.05 10.02 -19.01
N ASP A 54 0.61 10.94 -19.87
CA ASP A 54 0.98 10.96 -21.28
C ASP A 54 1.10 12.40 -21.78
N PRO A 55 2.23 12.79 -22.40
CA PRO A 55 2.44 14.12 -22.94
C PRO A 55 1.60 14.43 -24.19
N CYS A 56 1.02 13.44 -24.88
CA CYS A 56 0.24 13.66 -26.10
C CYS A 56 -0.93 12.67 -26.22
N VAL A 57 -2.11 13.11 -25.78
CA VAL A 57 -3.38 12.39 -25.90
C VAL A 57 -4.33 13.18 -26.78
N ILE A 58 -5.09 12.48 -27.60
CA ILE A 58 -6.13 13.09 -28.44
C ILE A 58 -7.42 13.18 -27.61
N GLY A 59 -7.89 14.41 -27.36
CA GLY A 59 -9.17 14.65 -26.70
C GLY A 59 -10.37 14.31 -27.59
N GLU A 60 -11.57 14.34 -27.02
CA GLU A 60 -12.82 14.08 -27.77
C GLU A 60 -13.02 15.05 -28.95
N ASP A 61 -12.54 16.29 -28.80
CA ASP A 61 -12.57 17.30 -29.85
C ASP A 61 -11.54 17.06 -30.97
N GLY A 62 -10.78 15.96 -30.93
CA GLY A 62 -9.70 15.64 -31.86
C GLY A 62 -8.43 16.46 -31.66
N ASN A 63 -8.44 17.41 -30.72
CA ASN A 63 -7.29 18.24 -30.40
C ASN A 63 -6.30 17.49 -29.49
N PRO A 64 -4.99 17.59 -29.76
CA PRO A 64 -3.99 16.98 -28.91
C PRO A 64 -3.80 17.77 -27.62
N GLY A 65 -3.65 17.06 -26.51
CA GLY A 65 -3.49 17.61 -25.16
C GLY A 65 -2.57 16.74 -24.30
N ARG A 66 -2.26 17.20 -23.09
CA ARG A 66 -1.52 16.48 -22.06
C ARG A 66 -2.48 15.82 -21.10
N LEU A 67 -2.24 14.55 -20.77
CA LEU A 67 -3.05 13.81 -19.82
C LEU A 67 -2.37 13.75 -18.45
N PHE A 68 -3.06 14.29 -17.45
CA PHE A 68 -2.67 14.19 -16.05
C PHE A 68 -3.67 13.34 -15.29
N ALA A 69 -3.23 12.66 -14.23
CA ALA A 69 -4.14 11.91 -13.38
C ALA A 69 -3.88 12.14 -11.89
N TYR A 70 -4.97 12.22 -11.12
CA TYR A 70 -4.95 12.27 -9.66
C TYR A 70 -6.21 11.60 -9.10
N LYS A 71 -6.06 10.69 -8.13
CA LYS A 71 -7.18 10.04 -7.41
C LYS A 71 -8.33 9.55 -8.31
N ARG A 72 -8.03 8.75 -9.35
CA ARG A 72 -9.03 8.24 -10.32
C ARG A 72 -9.74 9.35 -11.10
N THR A 73 -9.12 10.51 -11.24
CA THR A 73 -9.58 11.60 -12.10
C THR A 73 -8.51 11.87 -13.14
N ALA A 74 -8.93 11.94 -14.40
CA ALA A 74 -8.09 12.32 -15.53
C ALA A 74 -8.37 13.78 -15.91
N PHE A 75 -7.30 14.55 -16.11
CA PHE A 75 -7.35 15.93 -16.55
C PHE A 75 -6.71 16.01 -17.93
N VAL A 76 -7.44 16.55 -18.90
CA VAL A 76 -6.88 16.88 -20.20
C VAL A 76 -6.54 18.36 -20.19
N VAL A 77 -5.26 18.65 -20.37
CA VAL A 77 -4.68 19.99 -20.38
C VAL A 77 -4.20 20.31 -21.78
N ASP A 78 -4.25 21.57 -22.18
CA ASP A 78 -3.67 22.02 -23.44
C ASP A 78 -2.15 21.69 -23.51
N LEU A 79 -1.62 21.48 -24.72
CA LEU A 79 -0.21 21.15 -24.96
C LEU A 79 0.73 22.31 -24.63
N THR A 80 0.36 23.53 -25.02
CA THR A 80 1.20 24.72 -24.92
C THR A 80 0.80 25.55 -23.71
N GLU A 81 -0.50 25.67 -23.46
CA GLU A 81 -1.02 26.45 -22.35
C GLU A 81 -1.28 25.60 -21.10
N ASN A 82 -1.24 26.24 -19.92
CA ASN A 82 -1.62 25.59 -18.67
C ASN A 82 -3.14 25.68 -18.45
N THR A 83 -3.89 25.29 -19.47
CA THR A 83 -5.35 25.42 -19.52
C THR A 83 -5.99 24.04 -19.45
N VAL A 84 -6.81 23.79 -18.43
CA VAL A 84 -7.58 22.55 -18.27
C VAL A 84 -8.79 22.60 -19.19
N ILE A 85 -8.82 21.70 -20.17
CA ILE A 85 -9.87 21.60 -21.18
C ILE A 85 -11.07 20.85 -20.62
N THR A 86 -10.82 19.68 -20.03
CA THR A 86 -11.87 18.79 -19.53
C THR A 86 -11.35 17.85 -18.44
N ILE A 87 -12.29 17.24 -17.71
CA ILE A 87 -12.06 16.39 -16.54
C ILE A 87 -12.94 15.15 -16.67
N TYR A 88 -12.34 13.98 -16.51
CA TYR A 88 -13.04 12.70 -16.54
C TYR A 88 -12.85 11.97 -15.22
N PRO A 89 -13.94 11.63 -14.49
CA PRO A 89 -13.85 10.60 -13.46
C PRO A 89 -13.59 9.25 -14.15
N GLN A 90 -12.56 8.55 -13.70
CA GLN A 90 -12.17 7.24 -14.21
C GLN A 90 -12.54 6.18 -13.17
N GLU A 91 -13.79 5.72 -13.21
CA GLU A 91 -14.27 4.66 -12.33
C GLU A 91 -13.81 3.27 -12.81
N THR A 92 -13.67 3.10 -14.13
CA THR A 92 -13.29 1.84 -14.76
C THR A 92 -12.06 2.02 -15.64
N ALA A 93 -11.04 1.20 -15.39
CA ALA A 93 -9.89 1.12 -16.28
C ALA A 93 -10.15 0.17 -17.47
N ALA A 94 -9.34 0.29 -18.51
CA ALA A 94 -9.42 -0.62 -19.65
C ALA A 94 -9.16 -2.08 -19.21
N LYS A 95 -9.93 -3.03 -19.74
CA LYS A 95 -9.91 -4.45 -19.31
C LYS A 95 -8.51 -5.06 -19.31
N HIS A 96 -7.70 -4.78 -20.34
CA HIS A 96 -6.33 -5.28 -20.46
C HIS A 96 -5.40 -4.77 -19.35
N VAL A 97 -5.60 -3.53 -18.88
CA VAL A 97 -4.84 -2.96 -17.77
C VAL A 97 -5.25 -3.62 -16.46
N ILE A 98 -6.56 -3.77 -16.22
CA ILE A 98 -7.09 -4.42 -15.02
C ILE A 98 -6.57 -5.86 -14.91
N GLU A 99 -6.64 -6.63 -16.00
CA GLU A 99 -6.14 -8.01 -16.02
C GLU A 99 -4.61 -8.08 -15.81
N GLY A 100 -3.86 -7.18 -16.43
CA GLY A 100 -2.41 -7.10 -16.28
C GLY A 100 -2.00 -6.81 -14.84
N VAL A 101 -2.55 -5.76 -14.25
CA VAL A 101 -2.31 -5.38 -12.85
C VAL A 101 -2.81 -6.47 -11.91
N GLY A 102 -4.00 -7.03 -12.16
CA GLY A 102 -4.57 -8.12 -11.37
C GLY A 102 -3.65 -9.36 -11.31
N LYS A 103 -3.03 -9.73 -12.44
CA LYS A 103 -2.04 -10.83 -12.47
C LYS A 103 -0.81 -10.53 -11.62
N VAL A 104 -0.30 -9.29 -11.67
CA VAL A 104 0.86 -8.87 -10.87
C VAL A 104 0.54 -8.87 -9.38
N LEU A 105 -0.61 -8.30 -8.99
CA LEU A 105 -1.08 -8.26 -7.60
C LEU A 105 -1.32 -9.68 -7.05
N ALA A 106 -1.98 -10.55 -7.83
CA ALA A 106 -2.21 -11.94 -7.46
C ALA A 106 -0.89 -12.72 -7.29
N ARG A 107 0.12 -12.45 -8.14
CA ARG A 107 1.45 -13.04 -8.00
C ARG A 107 2.15 -12.56 -6.73
N ALA A 108 2.11 -11.26 -6.44
CA ALA A 108 2.68 -10.70 -5.22
C ALA A 108 2.06 -11.32 -3.96
N LEU A 109 0.72 -11.44 -3.93
CA LEU A 109 0.00 -12.08 -2.82
C LEU A 109 0.39 -13.56 -2.67
N LYS A 110 0.49 -14.32 -3.77
CA LYS A 110 0.91 -15.72 -3.73
C LYS A 110 2.34 -15.89 -3.21
N VAL A 111 3.25 -14.98 -3.56
CA VAL A 111 4.62 -14.99 -3.01
C VAL A 111 4.59 -14.73 -1.50
N ALA A 112 3.85 -13.71 -1.05
CA ALA A 112 3.71 -13.38 0.37
C ALA A 112 3.09 -14.51 1.20
N GLN A 113 2.10 -15.23 0.65
CA GLN A 113 1.51 -16.40 1.29
C GLN A 113 2.52 -17.55 1.42
N ARG A 114 3.35 -17.77 0.39
CA ARG A 114 4.39 -18.81 0.44
C ARG A 114 5.49 -18.47 1.43
N THR A 115 5.90 -17.22 1.52
CA THR A 115 6.91 -16.78 2.50
C THR A 115 6.36 -16.90 3.92
N GLU A 116 5.12 -16.45 4.17
CA GLU A 116 4.44 -16.63 5.46
C GLU A 116 4.41 -18.11 5.87
N ALA A 117 3.95 -19.01 4.98
CA ALA A 117 3.85 -20.43 5.30
C ALA A 117 5.22 -21.06 5.64
N ARG A 118 6.29 -20.65 4.96
CA ARG A 118 7.66 -21.12 5.23
C ARG A 118 8.16 -20.62 6.58
N GLU A 119 7.96 -19.34 6.86
CA GLU A 119 8.39 -18.71 8.11
C GLU A 119 7.64 -19.26 9.32
N LEU A 120 6.31 -19.37 9.23
CA LEU A 120 5.50 -19.97 10.29
C LEU A 120 5.90 -21.43 10.55
N LYS A 121 6.22 -22.20 9.51
CA LYS A 121 6.72 -23.57 9.69
C LYS A 121 8.06 -23.59 10.43
N ARG A 122 9.00 -22.70 10.08
CA ARG A 122 10.30 -22.56 10.74
C ARG A 122 10.13 -22.19 12.22
N LEU A 123 9.29 -21.19 12.52
CA LEU A 123 8.98 -20.76 13.88
C LEU A 123 8.28 -21.85 14.69
N ALA A 124 7.36 -22.59 14.07
CA ALA A 124 6.67 -23.71 14.72
C ALA A 124 7.64 -24.85 15.11
N ILE A 125 8.62 -25.18 14.25
CA ILE A 125 9.66 -26.16 14.57
C ILE A 125 10.50 -25.65 15.76
N ARG A 126 10.98 -24.41 15.70
CA ARG A 126 11.79 -23.82 16.78
C ARG A 126 11.02 -23.77 18.11
N ARG A 127 9.73 -23.41 18.08
CA ARG A 127 8.85 -23.44 19.25
C ARG A 127 8.72 -24.85 19.82
N ALA A 128 8.56 -25.86 18.96
CA ALA A 128 8.49 -27.26 19.40
C ALA A 128 9.80 -27.71 20.05
N GLU A 129 10.96 -27.37 19.47
CA GLU A 129 12.28 -27.68 20.05
C GLU A 129 12.46 -27.04 21.44
N LEU A 130 12.07 -25.76 21.60
CA LEU A 130 12.14 -25.07 22.89
C LEU A 130 11.17 -25.68 23.91
N ASN A 131 9.96 -26.09 23.49
CA ASN A 131 9.00 -26.75 24.38
C ASN A 131 9.51 -28.12 24.87
N VAL A 132 10.20 -28.88 24.02
CA VAL A 132 10.85 -30.14 24.43
C VAL A 132 11.91 -29.86 25.49
N LYS A 133 12.81 -28.90 25.24
CA LYS A 133 13.83 -28.49 26.23
C LYS A 133 13.22 -28.01 27.54
N ARG A 134 12.14 -27.24 27.47
CA ARG A 134 11.38 -26.77 28.63
C ARG A 134 10.85 -27.94 29.45
N ALA A 135 10.21 -28.92 28.80
CA ALA A 135 9.68 -30.11 29.47
C ALA A 135 10.78 -30.99 30.09
N GLU A 136 11.94 -31.12 29.44
CA GLU A 136 13.11 -31.83 29.99
C GLU A 136 13.66 -31.15 31.26
N LEU A 137 13.72 -29.81 31.25
CA LEU A 137 14.13 -29.02 32.42
C LEU A 137 13.12 -29.09 33.56
N GLU A 138 11.82 -29.05 33.26
CA GLU A 138 10.75 -29.25 34.25
C GLU A 138 10.84 -30.63 34.91
N LEU A 139 11.06 -31.69 34.12
CA LEU A 139 11.28 -33.04 34.65
C LEU A 139 12.52 -33.09 35.57
N ARG A 140 13.62 -32.45 35.14
CA ARG A 140 14.85 -32.36 35.93
C ARG A 140 14.64 -31.62 37.24
N LEU A 141 13.83 -30.57 37.24
CA LEU A 141 13.46 -29.79 38.43
C LEU A 141 12.79 -30.70 39.48
N VAL A 142 11.81 -31.50 39.05
CA VAL A 142 11.06 -32.42 39.93
C VAL A 142 11.96 -33.51 40.51
N CYS A 143 12.89 -34.04 39.72
CA CYS A 143 13.80 -35.10 40.17
C CYS A 143 14.91 -34.61 41.12
N THR A 144 15.24 -33.32 41.10
CA THR A 144 16.42 -32.80 41.78
C THR A 144 16.11 -32.25 43.16
N LYS A 145 16.89 -32.66 44.17
CA LYS A 145 16.78 -32.18 45.57
C LYS A 145 17.75 -31.04 45.91
N SER A 146 18.70 -30.74 45.03
CA SER A 146 19.74 -29.72 45.24
C SER A 146 19.24 -28.32 44.91
N THR A 147 19.33 -27.40 45.88
CA THR A 147 18.89 -26.00 45.74
C THR A 147 19.68 -25.23 44.68
N THR A 148 20.98 -25.50 44.53
CA THR A 148 21.83 -24.86 43.51
C THR A 148 21.41 -25.26 42.10
N VAL A 149 21.09 -26.53 41.88
CA VAL A 149 20.65 -27.03 40.58
C VAL A 149 19.24 -26.52 40.27
N ILE A 150 18.35 -26.48 41.26
CA ILE A 150 17.02 -25.88 41.13
C ILE A 150 17.12 -24.42 40.65
N ARG A 151 18.01 -23.61 41.27
CA ARG A 151 18.18 -22.21 40.88
C ARG A 151 18.62 -22.08 39.42
N LYS A 152 19.63 -22.86 39.01
CA LYS A 152 20.13 -22.85 37.63
C LYS A 152 19.06 -23.28 36.62
N VAL A 153 18.31 -24.34 36.92
CA VAL A 153 17.23 -24.82 36.05
C VAL A 153 16.12 -23.77 35.92
N ASN A 154 15.79 -23.05 36.99
CA ASN A 154 14.83 -21.95 36.93
C ASN A 154 15.32 -20.76 36.09
N GLU A 155 16.62 -20.42 36.18
CA GLU A 155 17.25 -19.41 35.30
C GLU A 155 17.16 -19.83 33.82
N ASP A 156 17.46 -21.10 33.52
CA ASP A 156 17.36 -21.65 32.15
C ASP A 156 15.91 -21.66 31.64
N LEU A 157 14.94 -22.04 32.48
CA LEU A 157 13.50 -22.00 32.15
C LEU A 157 13.02 -20.58 31.84
N ALA A 158 13.42 -19.60 32.66
CA ALA A 158 13.08 -18.20 32.42
C ALA A 158 13.65 -17.70 31.08
N SER A 159 14.87 -18.11 30.72
CA SER A 159 15.47 -17.80 29.42
C SER A 159 14.64 -18.38 28.26
N ILE A 160 14.20 -19.64 28.38
CA ILE A 160 13.37 -20.29 27.35
C ILE A 160 12.01 -19.61 27.23
N ASP A 161 11.38 -19.23 28.34
CA ASP A 161 10.09 -18.54 28.31
C ASP A 161 10.19 -17.17 27.60
N VAL A 162 11.30 -16.44 27.78
CA VAL A 162 11.59 -15.21 27.04
C VAL A 162 11.75 -15.48 25.54
N GLU A 163 12.46 -16.54 25.16
CA GLU A 163 12.60 -16.93 23.74
C GLU A 163 11.26 -17.34 23.11
N LEU A 164 10.42 -18.08 23.85
CA LEU A 164 9.07 -18.46 23.38
C LEU A 164 8.18 -17.23 23.15
N ALA A 165 8.27 -16.24 24.05
CA ALA A 165 7.58 -14.96 23.87
C ALA A 165 8.09 -14.18 22.65
N ALA A 166 9.40 -14.20 22.39
CA ALA A 166 9.98 -13.60 21.19
C ALA A 166 9.47 -14.27 19.90
N ILE A 167 9.41 -15.60 19.87
CA ILE A 167 8.87 -16.35 18.73
C ILE A 167 7.39 -15.99 18.49
N ALA A 168 6.58 -15.85 19.54
CA ALA A 168 5.18 -15.44 19.40
C ALA A 168 5.04 -14.04 18.76
N ASN A 169 5.92 -13.10 19.13
CA ASN A 169 5.96 -11.78 18.51
C ASN A 169 6.41 -11.85 17.05
N GLU A 170 7.41 -12.68 16.71
CA GLU A 170 7.83 -12.91 15.33
C GLU A 170 6.69 -13.50 14.48
N GLU A 171 5.94 -14.48 14.99
CA GLU A 171 4.77 -15.04 14.31
C GLU A 171 3.70 -13.97 14.03
N PHE A 172 3.51 -13.03 14.96
CA PHE A 172 2.57 -11.92 14.80
C PHE A 172 3.03 -10.95 13.70
N GLU A 173 4.30 -10.57 13.69
CA GLU A 173 4.84 -9.64 12.69
C GLU A 173 4.78 -10.22 11.27
N VAL A 174 5.11 -11.51 11.08
CA VAL A 174 4.99 -12.19 9.78
C VAL A 174 3.54 -12.14 9.25
N LYS A 175 2.55 -12.39 10.13
CA LYS A 175 1.12 -12.29 9.77
C LYS A 175 0.70 -10.85 9.47
N ARG A 176 1.27 -9.89 10.20
CA ARG A 176 1.01 -8.46 10.02
C ARG A 176 1.55 -7.93 8.69
N GLU A 177 2.72 -8.38 8.25
CA GLU A 177 3.30 -8.01 6.96
C GLU A 177 2.39 -8.43 5.80
N LYS A 178 1.94 -9.69 5.79
CA LYS A 178 0.95 -10.17 4.81
C LYS A 178 -0.34 -9.35 4.87
N SER A 179 -0.86 -9.08 6.07
CA SER A 179 -2.09 -8.32 6.24
C SER A 179 -1.95 -6.89 5.70
N THR A 180 -0.78 -6.29 5.88
CA THR A 180 -0.47 -4.95 5.36
C THR A 180 -0.40 -4.97 3.83
N LEU A 181 0.23 -5.99 3.25
CA LEU A 181 0.28 -6.19 1.81
C LEU A 181 -1.12 -6.41 1.22
N ALA A 182 -1.93 -7.26 1.85
CA ALA A 182 -3.31 -7.53 1.42
C ALA A 182 -4.17 -6.26 1.46
N LYS A 183 -4.08 -5.46 2.54
CA LYS A 183 -4.74 -4.15 2.63
C LYS A 183 -4.24 -3.18 1.55
N GLY A 184 -2.95 -3.23 1.21
CA GLY A 184 -2.37 -2.44 0.13
C GLY A 184 -2.94 -2.82 -1.24
N ILE A 185 -3.13 -4.13 -1.50
CA ILE A 185 -3.75 -4.62 -2.73
C ILE A 185 -5.19 -4.10 -2.88
N CYS A 186 -5.95 -3.99 -1.80
CA CYS A 186 -7.32 -3.45 -1.84
C CYS A 186 -7.39 -2.02 -2.39
N ALA A 187 -6.31 -1.23 -2.35
CA ALA A 187 -6.31 0.11 -2.94
C ALA A 187 -6.35 0.11 -4.47
N PHE A 188 -5.99 -1.02 -5.09
CA PHE A 188 -5.86 -1.18 -6.55
C PHE A 188 -7.02 -1.98 -7.17
N ILE A 189 -7.89 -2.55 -6.34
CA ILE A 189 -9.13 -3.21 -6.74
C ILE A 189 -10.27 -2.20 -6.55
#